data_AF-A0A8S3PW82-F1
#
_entry.id   AF-A0A8S3PW82-F1
#
_cell.length_a   1.000
_cell.length_b   1.000
_cell.length_c   1.000
_cell.angle_alpha   90.00
_cell.angle_beta   90.00
_cell.angle_gamma   90.00
#
_symmetry.space_group_name_H-M   'P 1'
#
loop_
_entity.id
_entity.type
_entity.pdbx_description
1 polymer ?
#
loop_
_entity_poly.entity_id
_entity_poly.type
_entity_poly.pdbx_seq_one_letter_code
_entity_poly.pdbx_strand_id
1 'polypeptide(L)'
;MSDFLSWDQDIDLDLLLGEYTEYDPEPSDSDEECYIAKKKKSEPVPDTCIKPSYSCPVCKKTLKTISGFRGHVQKQHGQNLRASDHRTHADSKLPSTVRDALNESLFAEIFPTALQSSLSNIANDPFTINDSITDICKFVTNSALVQDILLKYFQPIFVETTSNISSSCDKEQMFRRLHISRVKPELANTFHSHCPSYSLNCTNLFLQMVHEDIVGEIFKVQTMTAVQKSTSNQEKLTENDQNILYYIAGYTIRALQKRYTRYSTKKLSVINKFTDNSSGVNFVKQYDKWYKTQDRGGLQKPSDSLFLLIRELETIIRKTVEPSYSASTLLIDPLKETMMEGFMVKHYCDILMQGETADIVSAITEDIIHLFLTIRGFAVTRIERNKLTKKAKSQPSSSLRQALKEKSLNC
;
A
#
# COMPACT_ATOMS: atom_id res chain seq x y z
N MET A 1 -22.08 -12.53 2.83
CA MET A 1 -21.43 -12.46 1.50
C MET A 1 -22.43 -12.00 0.42
N SER A 2 -23.22 -10.95 0.68
CA SER A 2 -24.32 -10.54 -0.21
C SER A 2 -24.69 -9.05 -0.16
N ASP A 3 -23.80 -8.18 0.33
CA ASP A 3 -24.11 -6.76 0.55
C ASP A 3 -23.61 -5.81 -0.57
N PHE A 4 -23.01 -6.33 -1.65
CA PHE A 4 -22.62 -5.53 -2.82
C PHE A 4 -23.72 -5.42 -3.90
N LEU A 5 -24.82 -6.17 -3.76
CA LEU A 5 -25.90 -6.30 -4.75
C LEU A 5 -26.94 -5.15 -4.74
N SER A 6 -26.60 -3.94 -4.28
CA SER A 6 -27.57 -2.83 -4.31
C SER A 6 -27.03 -1.50 -4.85
N TRP A 7 -25.96 -1.54 -5.65
CA TRP A 7 -25.49 -0.35 -6.37
C TRP A 7 -26.35 -0.04 -7.60
N ASP A 8 -27.10 -1.04 -8.11
CA ASP A 8 -27.90 -0.96 -9.34
C ASP A 8 -29.18 -0.10 -9.25
N GLN A 9 -29.49 0.47 -8.08
CA GLN A 9 -30.65 1.34 -7.91
C GLN A 9 -30.21 2.69 -7.30
N ASP A 10 -29.98 3.67 -8.18
CA ASP A 10 -29.91 5.10 -7.89
C ASP A 10 -28.67 5.63 -7.14
N ILE A 11 -27.45 5.30 -7.58
CA ILE A 11 -26.31 6.22 -7.33
C ILE A 11 -26.28 7.25 -8.45
N ASP A 12 -26.98 8.35 -8.23
CA ASP A 12 -26.75 9.58 -8.96
C ASP A 12 -25.46 10.21 -8.40
N LEU A 13 -24.29 9.84 -8.96
CA LEU A 13 -23.01 10.43 -8.56
C LEU A 13 -22.99 11.94 -8.80
N ASP A 14 -23.73 12.43 -9.80
CA ASP A 14 -23.82 13.86 -10.09
C ASP A 14 -24.60 14.58 -8.97
N LEU A 15 -25.66 13.97 -8.42
CA LEU A 15 -26.35 14.47 -7.22
C LEU A 15 -25.49 14.36 -5.95
N LEU A 16 -24.75 13.26 -5.81
CA LEU A 16 -23.92 12.99 -4.63
C LEU A 16 -22.68 13.89 -4.55
N LEU A 17 -22.15 14.32 -5.69
CA LEU A 17 -20.88 15.06 -5.80
C LEU A 17 -21.04 16.48 -6.36
N GLY A 18 -22.24 16.86 -6.81
CA GLY A 18 -22.57 18.20 -7.29
C GLY A 18 -22.16 19.29 -6.30
N GLU A 19 -22.49 19.11 -5.02
CA GLU A 19 -22.18 20.05 -3.93
C GLU A 19 -20.67 20.24 -3.66
N TYR A 20 -19.81 19.28 -4.05
CA TYR A 20 -18.34 19.36 -3.83
C TYR A 20 -17.55 19.86 -5.05
N THR A 21 -18.13 19.82 -6.26
CA THR A 21 -17.52 20.48 -7.43
C THR A 21 -17.75 22.00 -7.44
N GLU A 22 -18.57 22.49 -6.51
CA GLU A 22 -18.87 23.91 -6.30
C GLU A 22 -18.08 24.52 -5.13
N TYR A 23 -17.13 23.78 -4.55
CA TYR A 23 -16.19 24.38 -3.61
C TYR A 23 -15.26 25.34 -4.38
N ASP A 24 -15.64 26.61 -4.44
CA ASP A 24 -14.77 27.72 -4.80
C ASP A 24 -13.75 27.87 -3.66
N PRO A 25 -12.47 27.54 -3.85
CA PRO A 25 -11.46 28.06 -2.95
C PRO A 25 -11.47 29.58 -3.15
N GLU A 26 -12.00 30.31 -2.17
CA GLU A 26 -11.89 31.77 -2.19
C GLU A 26 -10.43 32.14 -2.44
N PRO A 27 -10.16 33.11 -3.34
CA PRO A 27 -8.82 33.61 -3.54
C PRO A 27 -8.31 34.09 -2.19
N SER A 28 -7.16 33.54 -1.78
CA SER A 28 -6.52 33.87 -0.51
C SER A 28 -6.05 35.31 -0.54
N ASP A 29 -6.90 36.22 -0.05
CA ASP A 29 -6.48 37.51 0.47
C ASP A 29 -6.83 37.56 1.96
N SER A 30 -5.85 38.02 2.71
CA SER A 30 -5.85 38.34 4.14
C SER A 30 -7.19 38.79 4.71
N ASP A 31 -7.68 38.12 5.76
CA ASP A 31 -7.75 38.68 7.11
C ASP A 31 -8.39 37.70 8.11
N GLU A 32 -7.83 37.71 9.32
CA GLU A 32 -8.35 37.05 10.52
C GLU A 32 -9.74 37.59 10.87
N GLU A 33 -10.73 36.71 11.12
CA GLU A 33 -11.55 36.80 12.35
C GLU A 33 -12.52 35.60 12.56
N CYS A 34 -12.30 34.94 13.71
CA CYS A 34 -13.27 34.46 14.69
C CYS A 34 -14.61 33.83 14.24
N TYR A 35 -14.72 32.49 14.34
CA TYR A 35 -15.99 31.82 14.64
C TYR A 35 -15.84 30.69 15.67
N ILE A 36 -16.38 30.93 16.89
CA ILE A 36 -16.55 29.93 17.94
C ILE A 36 -17.89 29.21 17.73
N ALA A 37 -17.85 27.93 17.34
CA ALA A 37 -19.02 27.06 17.27
C ALA A 37 -19.09 26.10 18.47
N LYS A 38 -20.25 26.10 19.12
CA LYS A 38 -20.62 25.32 20.32
C LYS A 38 -20.58 23.80 20.06
N LYS A 39 -19.78 23.05 20.83
CA LYS A 39 -19.78 21.57 20.84
C LYS A 39 -20.92 21.00 21.69
N LYS A 40 -21.79 20.19 21.07
CA LYS A 40 -22.67 19.24 21.77
C LYS A 40 -21.86 17.99 22.18
N LYS A 41 -22.04 17.54 23.42
CA LYS A 41 -21.52 16.28 23.98
C LYS A 41 -22.16 15.09 23.26
N SER A 42 -21.35 14.20 22.69
CA SER A 42 -21.75 12.85 22.27
C SER A 42 -21.19 11.80 23.24
N GLU A 43 -21.97 10.75 23.47
CA GLU A 43 -21.72 9.63 24.38
C GLU A 43 -20.51 8.76 23.96
N PRO A 44 -19.90 8.00 24.91
CA PRO A 44 -18.68 7.25 24.67
C PRO A 44 -18.95 5.93 23.93
N VAL A 45 -18.21 5.73 22.84
CA VAL A 45 -18.14 4.48 22.06
C VAL A 45 -17.07 3.55 22.67
N PRO A 46 -17.21 2.21 22.63
CA PRO A 46 -16.26 1.29 23.27
C PRO A 46 -14.86 1.33 22.63
N ASP A 47 -13.83 1.59 23.44
CA ASP A 47 -12.41 1.62 23.06
C ASP A 47 -11.88 0.20 22.80
N THR A 48 -11.80 -0.22 21.53
CA THR A 48 -10.95 -1.35 21.11
C THR A 48 -9.94 -0.98 20.02
N CYS A 49 -9.90 0.28 19.59
CA CYS A 49 -8.90 0.76 18.64
C CYS A 49 -7.62 1.16 19.40
N ILE A 50 -6.54 0.38 19.23
CA ILE A 50 -5.22 0.67 19.78
C ILE A 50 -4.68 1.94 19.11
N LYS A 51 -4.84 3.08 19.79
CA LYS A 51 -4.38 4.38 19.31
C LYS A 51 -2.85 4.46 19.38
N PRO A 52 -2.18 5.05 18.37
CA PRO A 52 -0.73 5.24 18.39
C PRO A 52 -0.30 6.08 19.61
N SER A 53 0.86 5.75 20.18
CA SER A 53 1.47 6.50 21.28
C SER A 53 2.80 7.10 20.86
N TYR A 54 3.28 8.09 21.61
CA TYR A 54 4.49 8.85 21.32
C TYR A 54 5.38 8.90 22.56
N SER A 55 6.67 8.56 22.45
CA SER A 55 7.58 8.57 23.60
C SER A 55 8.56 9.73 23.52
N CYS A 56 8.60 10.57 24.56
CA CYS A 56 9.56 11.68 24.63
C CYS A 56 11.00 11.15 24.73
N PRO A 57 11.93 11.54 23.83
CA PRO A 57 13.29 11.01 23.88
C PRO A 57 14.07 11.49 25.12
N VAL A 58 13.72 12.67 25.66
CA VAL A 58 14.39 13.32 26.78
C VAL A 58 14.01 12.70 28.14
N CYS A 59 12.71 12.56 28.43
CA CYS A 59 12.25 12.05 29.73
C CYS A 59 11.47 10.73 29.68
N LYS A 60 11.38 10.09 28.51
CA LYS A 60 10.71 8.79 28.29
C LYS A 60 9.21 8.77 28.61
N LYS A 61 8.57 9.94 28.76
CA LYS A 61 7.12 10.04 28.97
C LYS A 61 6.36 9.64 27.71
N THR A 62 5.43 8.68 27.84
CA THR A 62 4.57 8.21 26.75
C THR A 62 3.26 9.00 26.70
N LEU A 63 2.89 9.50 25.53
CA LEU A 63 1.76 10.39 25.29
C LEU A 63 0.84 9.79 24.22
N LYS A 64 -0.48 9.88 24.43
CA LYS A 64 -1.48 9.25 23.56
C LYS A 64 -1.79 10.01 22.27
N THR A 65 -1.33 11.27 22.15
CA THR A 65 -1.66 12.14 21.02
C THR A 65 -0.45 12.95 20.59
N ILE A 66 -0.41 13.30 19.30
CA ILE A 66 0.65 14.12 18.70
C ILE A 66 0.71 15.51 19.34
N SER A 67 -0.45 16.11 19.62
CA SER A 67 -0.54 17.42 20.28
C SER A 67 -0.04 17.35 21.73
N GLY A 68 -0.33 16.23 22.42
CA GLY A 68 0.22 15.96 23.75
C GLY A 68 1.74 15.85 23.73
N PHE A 69 2.30 15.15 22.74
CA PHE A 69 3.74 15.08 22.51
C PHE A 69 4.38 16.44 22.26
N ARG A 70 3.90 17.17 21.24
CA ARG A 70 4.45 18.50 20.91
C ARG A 70 4.37 19.46 22.09
N GLY A 71 3.22 19.52 22.76
CA GLY A 71 3.03 20.36 23.94
C GLY A 71 3.94 19.96 25.11
N HIS A 72 4.18 18.66 25.31
CA HIS A 72 5.09 18.18 26.33
C HIS A 72 6.55 18.54 26.03
N VAL A 73 7.04 18.26 24.82
CA VAL A 73 8.43 18.53 24.44
C VAL A 73 8.72 20.03 24.50
N GLN A 74 7.81 20.85 23.97
CA GLN A 74 7.98 22.30 24.00
C GLN A 74 7.99 22.84 25.43
N LYS A 75 7.04 22.41 26.29
CA LYS A 75 6.91 22.97 27.65
C LYS A 75 7.96 22.46 28.64
N GLN A 76 8.38 21.20 28.52
CA GLN A 76 9.25 20.57 29.52
C GLN A 76 10.72 20.59 29.10
N HIS A 77 11.00 20.60 27.79
CA HIS A 77 12.36 20.48 27.26
C HIS A 77 12.77 21.67 26.40
N GLY A 78 11.85 22.59 26.07
CA GLY A 78 12.16 23.75 25.23
C GLY A 78 12.61 23.39 23.80
N GLN A 79 12.33 22.16 23.35
CA GLN A 79 12.77 21.64 22.05
C GLN A 79 11.59 21.54 21.09
N ASN A 80 11.86 21.74 19.80
CA ASN A 80 10.89 21.51 18.73
C ASN A 80 11.24 20.21 18.00
N LEU A 81 10.78 19.08 18.53
CA LEU A 81 11.00 17.76 17.94
C LEU A 81 9.84 17.36 17.03
N ARG A 82 10.15 16.76 15.89
CA ARG A 82 9.16 16.18 14.99
C ARG A 82 8.55 14.93 15.62
N ALA A 83 7.22 14.93 15.77
CA ALA A 83 6.51 13.84 16.44
C ALA A 83 6.47 12.54 15.63
N SER A 84 6.63 12.61 14.30
CA SER A 84 6.75 11.44 13.42
C SER A 84 7.88 10.52 13.84
N ASP A 85 9.00 11.12 14.26
CA ASP A 85 10.27 10.43 14.54
C ASP A 85 10.26 9.73 15.92
N HIS A 86 9.18 9.95 16.69
CA HIS A 86 9.02 9.47 18.07
C HIS A 86 7.70 8.73 18.28
N ARG A 87 7.05 8.33 17.19
CA ARG A 87 5.86 7.48 17.22
C ARG A 87 6.28 6.07 17.67
N THR A 88 5.83 5.67 18.85
CA THR A 88 5.96 4.28 19.28
C THR A 88 4.79 3.50 18.68
N HIS A 89 5.08 2.72 17.64
CA HIS A 89 4.16 1.67 17.22
C HIS A 89 3.92 0.80 18.46
N ALA A 90 2.65 0.61 18.83
CA ALA A 90 2.33 -0.46 19.74
C ALA A 90 2.74 -1.73 19.00
N ASP A 91 3.91 -2.28 19.33
CA ASP A 91 4.36 -3.54 18.78
C ASP A 91 3.21 -4.52 18.98
N SER A 92 2.63 -4.97 17.86
CA SER A 92 1.92 -6.23 17.82
C SER A 92 2.97 -7.29 18.18
N LYS A 93 3.12 -7.51 19.48
CA LYS A 93 4.05 -8.49 20.05
C LYS A 93 3.51 -9.87 19.72
N LEU A 94 3.74 -10.34 18.50
CA LEU A 94 4.27 -11.69 18.42
C LEU A 94 5.60 -11.67 19.22
N PRO A 95 5.81 -12.62 20.14
CA PRO A 95 7.09 -12.76 20.82
C PRO A 95 8.22 -12.76 19.78
N SER A 96 9.29 -12.00 20.01
CA SER A 96 10.43 -11.92 19.07
C SER A 96 10.89 -13.31 18.66
N THR A 97 10.92 -14.24 19.62
CA THR A 97 11.24 -15.66 19.40
C THR A 97 10.38 -16.38 18.36
N VAL A 98 9.10 -16.03 18.22
CA VAL A 98 8.19 -16.63 17.23
C VAL A 98 8.40 -15.99 15.85
N ARG A 99 8.67 -14.67 15.82
CA ARG A 99 8.99 -13.95 14.58
C ARG A 99 10.33 -14.41 13.99
N ASP A 100 11.34 -14.55 14.85
CA ASP A 100 12.68 -14.98 14.47
C ASP A 100 12.64 -16.42 13.95
N ALA A 101 11.91 -17.32 14.60
CA ALA A 101 11.73 -18.70 14.15
C ALA A 101 11.01 -18.82 12.79
N LEU A 102 10.00 -17.98 12.54
CA LEU A 102 9.28 -17.95 11.25
C LEU A 102 10.15 -17.40 10.12
N ASN A 103 11.02 -16.43 10.43
CA ASN A 103 11.97 -15.86 9.47
C ASN A 103 13.10 -16.83 9.15
N GLU A 104 13.61 -17.55 10.17
CA GLU A 104 14.61 -18.60 10.00
C GLU A 104 14.10 -19.72 9.08
N SER A 105 12.88 -20.19 9.29
CA SER A 105 12.30 -21.24 8.43
C SER A 105 12.13 -20.74 6.99
N LEU A 106 11.63 -19.51 6.81
CA LEU A 106 11.41 -18.93 5.49
C LEU A 106 12.73 -18.73 4.72
N PHE A 107 13.78 -18.27 5.40
CA PHE A 107 15.09 -18.10 4.76
C PHE A 107 15.69 -19.44 4.33
N ALA A 108 15.62 -20.45 5.20
CA ALA A 108 16.09 -21.80 4.89
C ALA A 108 15.34 -22.44 3.70
N GLU A 109 14.06 -22.11 3.50
CA GLU A 109 13.28 -22.54 2.35
C GLU A 109 13.68 -21.83 1.04
N ILE A 110 13.95 -20.52 1.11
CA ILE A 110 14.25 -19.70 -0.07
C ILE A 110 15.71 -19.85 -0.54
N PHE A 111 16.64 -19.97 0.40
CA PHE A 111 18.08 -19.92 0.14
C PHE A 111 18.58 -20.96 -0.88
N PRO A 112 18.17 -22.25 -0.85
CA PRO A 112 18.64 -23.22 -1.83
C PRO A 112 18.29 -22.85 -3.26
N THR A 113 17.07 -22.31 -3.47
CA THR A 113 16.60 -21.89 -4.80
C THR A 113 17.37 -20.66 -5.28
N ALA A 114 17.56 -19.67 -4.40
CA ALA A 114 18.33 -18.47 -4.71
C ALA A 114 19.79 -18.80 -5.03
N LEU A 115 20.44 -19.62 -4.20
CA LEU A 115 21.82 -20.07 -4.41
C LEU A 115 21.96 -20.81 -5.74
N GLN A 116 21.05 -21.74 -6.06
CA GLN A 116 21.11 -22.49 -7.32
C GLN A 116 20.96 -21.58 -8.54
N SER A 117 20.04 -20.62 -8.47
CA SER A 117 19.87 -19.60 -9.51
C SER A 117 21.15 -18.79 -9.68
N SER A 118 21.77 -18.36 -8.57
CA SER A 118 22.99 -17.58 -8.61
C SER A 118 24.20 -18.32 -9.14
N LEU A 119 24.39 -19.56 -8.75
CA LEU A 119 25.47 -20.40 -9.30
C LEU A 119 25.29 -20.61 -10.80
N SER A 120 24.04 -20.78 -11.27
CA SER A 120 23.72 -20.88 -12.69
C SER A 120 24.00 -19.57 -13.43
N ASN A 121 23.62 -18.41 -12.88
CA ASN A 121 23.89 -17.10 -13.47
C ASN A 121 25.40 -16.86 -13.60
N ILE A 122 26.14 -17.09 -12.51
CA ILE A 122 27.60 -16.91 -12.45
C ILE A 122 28.32 -17.83 -13.44
N ALA A 123 27.91 -19.09 -13.56
CA ALA A 123 28.56 -20.07 -14.43
C ALA A 123 28.31 -19.79 -15.93
N ASN A 124 27.23 -19.09 -16.27
CA ASN A 124 26.86 -18.78 -17.65
C ASN A 124 27.22 -17.35 -18.07
N ASP A 125 27.76 -16.52 -17.17
CA ASP A 125 28.13 -15.14 -17.49
C ASP A 125 29.39 -15.11 -18.38
N PRO A 126 29.31 -14.56 -19.61
CA PRO A 126 30.43 -14.54 -20.55
C PRO A 126 31.61 -13.69 -20.07
N PHE A 127 31.40 -12.78 -19.11
CA PHE A 127 32.44 -11.90 -18.56
C PHE A 127 33.16 -12.51 -17.36
N THR A 128 32.66 -13.64 -16.85
CA THR A 128 33.18 -14.30 -15.64
C THR A 128 33.87 -15.61 -15.95
N ILE A 129 34.03 -15.95 -17.24
CA ILE A 129 34.67 -17.18 -17.74
C ILE A 129 36.16 -17.18 -17.35
N ASN A 130 36.39 -17.55 -16.11
CA ASN A 130 37.59 -18.18 -15.62
C ASN A 130 37.17 -19.61 -15.33
N ASP A 131 37.80 -20.60 -15.97
CA ASP A 131 37.47 -22.03 -15.79
C ASP A 131 37.40 -22.41 -14.30
N SER A 132 38.23 -21.77 -13.48
CA SER A 132 38.24 -21.95 -12.02
C SER A 132 36.91 -21.53 -11.36
N ILE A 133 36.27 -20.45 -11.80
CA ILE A 133 34.99 -19.97 -11.23
C ILE A 133 33.86 -20.91 -11.63
N THR A 134 33.82 -21.35 -12.88
CA THR A 134 32.83 -22.32 -13.36
C THR A 134 32.97 -23.65 -12.60
N ASP A 135 34.20 -24.09 -12.34
CA ASP A 135 34.47 -25.31 -11.58
C ASP A 135 34.13 -25.16 -10.09
N ILE A 136 34.38 -23.99 -9.48
CA ILE A 136 33.88 -23.67 -8.14
C ILE A 136 32.34 -23.74 -8.12
N CYS A 137 31.64 -23.17 -9.10
CA CYS A 137 30.18 -23.21 -9.16
C CYS A 137 29.63 -24.65 -9.21
N LYS A 138 30.24 -25.51 -10.04
CA LYS A 138 29.90 -26.93 -10.10
C LYS A 138 30.19 -27.63 -8.77
N PHE A 139 31.31 -27.33 -8.13
CA PHE A 139 31.65 -27.90 -6.83
C PHE A 139 30.63 -27.52 -5.76
N VAL A 140 30.28 -26.23 -5.65
CA VAL A 140 29.27 -25.75 -4.68
C VAL A 140 27.90 -26.38 -4.95
N THR A 141 27.50 -26.49 -6.21
CA THR A 141 26.23 -27.13 -6.61
C THR A 141 26.15 -28.60 -6.14
N ASN A 142 27.28 -29.31 -6.13
CA ASN A 142 27.35 -30.73 -5.78
C ASN A 142 27.75 -30.99 -4.31
N SER A 143 28.07 -29.95 -3.53
CA SER A 143 28.58 -30.10 -2.16
C SER A 143 27.60 -29.54 -1.13
N ALA A 144 26.79 -30.44 -0.54
CA ALA A 144 25.84 -30.08 0.52
C ALA A 144 26.52 -29.41 1.73
N LEU A 145 27.74 -29.83 2.07
CA LEU A 145 28.53 -29.23 3.14
C LEU A 145 28.82 -27.74 2.86
N VAL A 146 29.20 -27.41 1.63
CA VAL A 146 29.55 -26.04 1.26
C VAL A 146 28.29 -25.17 1.17
N GLN A 147 27.19 -25.73 0.69
CA GLN A 147 25.89 -25.06 0.74
C GLN A 147 25.46 -24.75 2.17
N ASP A 148 25.66 -25.67 3.12
CA ASP A 148 25.39 -25.46 4.55
C ASP A 148 26.29 -24.38 5.17
N ILE A 149 27.57 -24.31 4.78
CA ILE A 149 28.47 -23.22 5.18
C ILE A 149 27.95 -21.87 4.69
N LEU A 150 27.57 -21.78 3.41
CA LEU A 150 27.02 -20.56 2.84
C LEU A 150 25.69 -20.19 3.51
N LEU A 151 24.81 -21.15 3.74
CA LEU A 151 23.53 -20.95 4.44
C LEU A 151 23.76 -20.36 5.83
N LYS A 152 24.61 -20.99 6.66
CA LYS A 152 24.94 -20.53 8.01
C LYS A 152 25.56 -19.14 8.01
N TYR A 153 26.33 -18.81 6.98
CA TYR A 153 26.94 -17.50 6.85
C TYR A 153 25.91 -16.42 6.47
N PHE A 154 25.04 -16.69 5.49
CA PHE A 154 24.07 -15.71 5.01
C PHE A 154 22.86 -15.57 5.95
N GLN A 155 22.48 -16.63 6.66
CA GLN A 155 21.35 -16.65 7.58
C GLN A 155 21.32 -15.44 8.54
N PRO A 156 22.37 -15.11 9.32
CA PRO A 156 22.34 -13.95 10.22
C PRO A 156 22.28 -12.58 9.49
N ILE A 157 22.66 -12.52 8.22
CA ILE A 157 22.53 -11.29 7.40
C ILE A 157 21.05 -11.05 7.10
N PHE A 158 20.32 -12.12 6.78
CA PHE A 158 18.95 -12.05 6.30
C PHE A 158 17.87 -12.22 7.38
N VAL A 159 18.04 -13.06 8.39
CA VAL A 159 17.00 -13.36 9.41
C VAL A 159 16.49 -12.10 10.12
N GLU A 160 17.38 -11.14 10.41
CA GLU A 160 16.99 -9.87 11.03
C GLU A 160 16.39 -8.85 10.05
N THR A 161 16.64 -8.99 8.75
CA THR A 161 16.13 -8.07 7.71
C THR A 161 14.87 -8.60 7.02
N THR A 162 14.65 -9.91 6.99
CA THR A 162 13.52 -10.58 6.32
C THR A 162 12.16 -10.25 6.91
N SER A 163 12.07 -9.76 8.16
CA SER A 163 10.76 -9.48 8.77
C SER A 163 9.97 -8.37 8.07
N ASN A 164 10.62 -7.44 7.35
CA ASN A 164 10.00 -6.43 6.49
C ASN A 164 11.10 -5.60 5.82
N ILE A 165 11.61 -6.00 4.64
CA ILE A 165 12.50 -5.12 3.85
C ILE A 165 11.65 -4.05 3.10
N SER A 166 10.72 -3.43 3.82
CA SER A 166 9.79 -2.46 3.24
C SER A 166 10.36 -1.05 3.26
N SER A 167 11.15 -0.69 4.28
CA SER A 167 11.71 0.66 4.38
C SER A 167 13.10 0.79 3.76
N SER A 168 13.48 2.02 3.40
CA SER A 168 14.85 2.35 2.99
C SER A 168 15.88 2.06 4.08
N CYS A 169 15.51 2.24 5.35
CA CYS A 169 16.35 1.97 6.51
C CYS A 169 16.69 0.47 6.62
N ASP A 170 15.70 -0.40 6.42
CA ASP A 170 15.91 -1.86 6.48
C ASP A 170 16.87 -2.33 5.38
N LYS A 171 16.72 -1.77 4.17
CA LYS A 171 17.62 -2.02 3.04
C LYS A 171 19.05 -1.56 3.36
N GLU A 172 19.21 -0.36 3.89
CA GLU A 172 20.52 0.17 4.26
C GLU A 172 21.20 -0.69 5.33
N GLN A 173 20.46 -1.11 6.37
CA GLN A 173 20.99 -2.00 7.40
C GLN A 173 21.42 -3.35 6.83
N MET A 174 20.63 -3.92 5.92
CA MET A 174 20.99 -5.16 5.21
C MET A 174 22.29 -4.99 4.42
N PHE A 175 22.39 -3.94 3.60
CA PHE A 175 23.61 -3.68 2.81
C PHE A 175 24.82 -3.42 3.70
N ARG A 176 24.65 -2.72 4.83
CA ARG A 176 25.71 -2.49 5.81
C ARG A 176 26.21 -3.81 6.40
N ARG A 177 25.32 -4.72 6.77
CA ARG A 177 25.69 -6.05 7.27
C ARG A 177 26.38 -6.89 6.21
N LEU A 178 25.83 -6.91 5.00
CA LEU A 178 26.43 -7.58 3.85
C LEU A 178 27.86 -7.09 3.62
N HIS A 179 28.06 -5.76 3.67
CA HIS A 179 29.38 -5.15 3.51
C HIS A 179 30.33 -5.55 4.64
N ILE A 180 29.92 -5.43 5.91
CA ILE A 180 30.72 -5.86 7.06
C ILE A 180 31.12 -7.33 6.90
N SER A 181 30.18 -8.17 6.48
CA SER A 181 30.39 -9.60 6.30
C SER A 181 31.39 -9.88 5.18
N ARG A 182 31.28 -9.18 4.04
CA ARG A 182 32.19 -9.31 2.88
C ARG A 182 33.64 -8.96 3.24
N VAL A 183 33.84 -8.02 4.17
CA VAL A 183 35.18 -7.57 4.58
C VAL A 183 35.82 -8.53 5.59
N LYS A 184 35.05 -9.43 6.22
CA LYS A 184 35.60 -10.42 7.15
C LYS A 184 36.28 -11.57 6.40
N PRO A 185 37.56 -11.87 6.70
CA PRO A 185 38.27 -12.97 6.04
C PRO A 185 37.79 -14.36 6.49
N GLU A 186 36.99 -14.43 7.56
CA GLU A 186 36.50 -15.69 8.16
C GLU A 186 35.78 -16.58 7.14
N LEU A 187 34.89 -16.03 6.31
CA LEU A 187 34.20 -16.82 5.29
C LEU A 187 35.15 -17.30 4.22
N ALA A 188 35.98 -16.40 3.68
CA ALA A 188 36.95 -16.76 2.64
C ALA A 188 37.89 -17.86 3.11
N ASN A 189 38.41 -17.76 4.33
CA ASN A 189 39.28 -18.76 4.93
C ASN A 189 38.56 -20.09 5.18
N THR A 190 37.32 -20.04 5.69
CA THR A 190 36.50 -21.24 5.93
C THR A 190 36.12 -21.90 4.62
N PHE A 191 35.74 -21.15 3.59
CA PHE A 191 35.41 -21.70 2.28
C PHE A 191 36.66 -22.28 1.61
N HIS A 192 37.78 -21.56 1.66
CA HIS A 192 39.05 -21.99 1.06
C HIS A 192 39.60 -23.26 1.72
N SER A 193 39.45 -23.44 3.05
CA SER A 193 39.88 -24.68 3.72
C SER A 193 39.11 -25.92 3.25
N HIS A 194 37.89 -25.74 2.74
CA HIS A 194 37.08 -26.81 2.13
C HIS A 194 37.32 -26.94 0.62
N CYS A 195 37.99 -25.97 -0.01
CA CYS A 195 38.28 -25.93 -1.43
C CYS A 195 39.75 -25.55 -1.71
N PRO A 196 40.75 -26.27 -1.14
CA PRO A 196 42.15 -25.86 -1.20
C PRO A 196 42.73 -25.88 -2.62
N SER A 197 42.06 -26.57 -3.55
CA SER A 197 42.44 -26.65 -4.97
C SER A 197 42.37 -25.31 -5.71
N TYR A 198 41.69 -24.29 -5.16
CA TYR A 198 41.55 -22.97 -5.77
C TYR A 198 42.34 -21.92 -5.01
N SER A 199 42.97 -20.98 -5.71
CA SER A 199 43.67 -19.87 -5.05
C SER A 199 42.71 -19.04 -4.17
N LEU A 200 43.23 -18.48 -3.07
CA LEU A 200 42.44 -17.60 -2.19
C LEU A 200 41.81 -16.41 -2.95
N ASN A 201 42.50 -15.89 -3.97
CA ASN A 201 41.96 -14.84 -4.83
C ASN A 201 40.74 -15.30 -5.64
N CYS A 202 40.77 -16.53 -6.18
CA CYS A 202 39.63 -17.11 -6.89
C CYS A 202 38.45 -17.33 -5.94
N THR A 203 38.72 -17.82 -4.71
CA THR A 203 37.70 -17.96 -3.67
C THR A 203 37.07 -16.61 -3.32
N ASN A 204 37.87 -15.58 -3.10
CA ASN A 204 37.38 -14.23 -2.79
C ASN A 204 36.50 -13.66 -3.91
N LEU A 205 36.94 -13.80 -5.16
CA LEU A 205 36.19 -13.34 -6.32
C LEU A 205 34.85 -14.08 -6.44
N PHE A 206 34.86 -15.42 -6.34
CA PHE A 206 33.65 -16.22 -6.34
C PHE A 206 32.67 -15.80 -5.24
N LEU A 207 33.16 -15.64 -4.01
CA LEU A 207 32.32 -15.21 -2.89
C LEU A 207 31.72 -13.82 -3.13
N GLN A 208 32.48 -12.88 -3.69
CA GLN A 208 31.95 -11.56 -4.03
C GLN A 208 30.80 -11.68 -5.05
N MET A 209 30.95 -12.51 -6.07
CA MET A 209 29.91 -12.70 -7.09
C MET A 209 28.67 -13.36 -6.50
N VAL A 210 28.85 -14.41 -5.68
CA VAL A 210 27.73 -15.04 -4.97
C VAL A 210 27.03 -14.05 -4.06
N HIS A 211 27.75 -13.20 -3.33
CA HIS A 211 27.15 -12.16 -2.49
C HIS A 211 26.26 -11.19 -3.26
N GLU A 212 26.71 -10.72 -4.43
CA GLU A 212 25.97 -9.76 -5.23
C GLU A 212 24.72 -10.39 -5.85
N ASP A 213 24.86 -11.59 -6.42
CA ASP A 213 23.75 -12.25 -7.11
C ASP A 213 22.71 -12.85 -6.14
N ILE A 214 23.15 -13.46 -5.03
CA ILE A 214 22.23 -14.12 -4.09
C ILE A 214 21.31 -13.13 -3.39
N VAL A 215 21.78 -11.91 -3.12
CA VAL A 215 20.95 -10.83 -2.56
C VAL A 215 19.84 -10.48 -3.54
N GLY A 216 20.16 -10.32 -4.82
CA GLY A 216 19.18 -10.05 -5.88
C GLY A 216 18.14 -11.16 -6.00
N GLU A 217 18.57 -12.41 -6.00
CA GLU A 217 17.67 -13.56 -6.10
C GLU A 217 16.81 -13.74 -4.83
N ILE A 218 17.35 -13.53 -3.62
CA ILE A 218 16.56 -13.54 -2.38
C ILE A 218 15.46 -12.47 -2.45
N PHE A 219 15.79 -11.23 -2.87
CA PHE A 219 14.79 -10.18 -3.02
C PHE A 219 13.71 -10.54 -4.03
N LYS A 220 14.11 -11.11 -5.17
CA LYS A 220 13.20 -11.55 -6.22
C LYS A 220 12.26 -12.65 -5.70
N VAL A 221 12.79 -13.69 -5.05
CA VAL A 221 11.98 -14.79 -4.51
C VAL A 221 11.06 -14.29 -3.40
N GLN A 222 11.53 -13.42 -2.50
CA GLN A 222 10.68 -12.82 -1.47
C GLN A 222 9.55 -11.98 -2.07
N THR A 223 9.86 -11.15 -3.07
CA THR A 223 8.87 -10.33 -3.76
C THR A 223 7.83 -11.21 -4.46
N MET A 224 8.28 -12.25 -5.18
CA MET A 224 7.38 -13.21 -5.84
C MET A 224 6.53 -13.99 -4.83
N THR A 225 7.11 -14.43 -3.71
CA THR A 225 6.39 -15.14 -2.65
C THR A 225 5.37 -14.22 -1.97
N ALA A 226 5.70 -12.96 -1.72
CA ALA A 226 4.77 -11.97 -1.19
C ALA A 226 3.64 -11.67 -2.18
N VAL A 227 3.94 -11.60 -3.49
CA VAL A 227 2.95 -11.48 -4.56
C VAL A 227 2.06 -12.73 -4.62
N GLN A 228 2.61 -13.94 -4.51
CA GLN A 228 1.82 -15.17 -4.53
C GLN A 228 0.95 -15.33 -3.29
N LYS A 229 1.49 -15.07 -2.08
CA LYS A 229 0.73 -15.09 -0.82
C LYS A 229 -0.36 -14.02 -0.78
N SER A 230 -0.10 -12.84 -1.32
CA SER A 230 -1.16 -11.84 -1.50
C SER A 230 -2.18 -12.30 -2.54
N THR A 231 -1.77 -12.94 -3.63
CA THR A 231 -2.70 -13.47 -4.64
C THR A 231 -3.59 -14.60 -4.11
N SER A 232 -3.12 -15.43 -3.17
CA SER A 232 -3.90 -16.53 -2.59
C SER A 232 -4.93 -16.08 -1.55
N ASN A 233 -4.66 -14.97 -0.84
CA ASN A 233 -5.50 -14.49 0.27
C ASN A 233 -6.31 -13.25 -0.08
N GLN A 234 -6.01 -12.56 -1.19
CA GLN A 234 -6.80 -11.42 -1.61
C GLN A 234 -8.09 -11.88 -2.27
N GLU A 235 -9.20 -11.40 -1.71
CA GLU A 235 -10.52 -11.50 -2.32
C GLU A 235 -10.44 -10.86 -3.72
N LYS A 236 -10.42 -11.70 -4.75
CA LYS A 236 -10.35 -11.25 -6.14
C LYS A 236 -11.51 -10.29 -6.39
N LEU A 237 -11.20 -9.16 -7.05
CA LEU A 237 -12.23 -8.22 -7.51
C LEU A 237 -13.22 -8.97 -8.38
N THR A 238 -14.50 -8.91 -8.00
CA THR A 238 -15.57 -9.52 -8.80
C THR A 238 -15.69 -8.80 -10.13
N GLU A 239 -16.33 -9.44 -11.12
CA GLU A 239 -16.62 -8.78 -12.40
C GLU A 239 -17.41 -7.47 -12.20
N ASN A 240 -18.35 -7.49 -11.25
CA ASN A 240 -19.12 -6.31 -10.88
C ASN A 240 -18.26 -5.21 -10.24
N ASP A 241 -17.31 -5.57 -9.38
CA ASP A 241 -16.35 -4.60 -8.83
C ASP A 241 -15.54 -3.95 -9.96
N GLN A 242 -15.10 -4.73 -10.94
CA GLN A 242 -14.33 -4.22 -12.07
C GLN A 242 -15.16 -3.28 -12.96
N ASN A 243 -16.42 -3.62 -13.21
CA ASN A 243 -17.38 -2.73 -13.89
C ASN A 243 -17.53 -1.38 -13.16
N ILE A 244 -17.76 -1.42 -11.84
CA ILE A 244 -17.89 -0.22 -11.01
C ILE A 244 -16.60 0.61 -11.03
N LEU A 245 -15.44 -0.02 -10.90
CA LEU A 245 -14.15 0.68 -10.95
C LEU A 245 -13.88 1.33 -12.31
N TYR A 246 -14.31 0.70 -13.41
CA TYR A 246 -14.22 1.28 -14.75
C TYR A 246 -15.10 2.53 -14.89
N TYR A 247 -16.31 2.49 -14.31
CA TYR A 247 -17.18 3.66 -14.24
C TYR A 247 -16.62 4.77 -13.36
N ILE A 248 -16.04 4.44 -12.21
CA ILE A 248 -15.33 5.40 -11.35
C ILE A 248 -14.17 6.05 -12.11
N ALA A 249 -13.40 5.30 -12.89
CA ALA A 249 -12.33 5.85 -13.71
C ALA A 249 -12.86 6.88 -14.73
N GLY A 250 -13.96 6.57 -15.43
CA GLY A 250 -14.59 7.52 -16.35
C GLY A 250 -15.16 8.77 -15.66
N TYR A 251 -15.74 8.60 -14.47
CA TYR A 251 -16.18 9.71 -13.64
C TYR A 251 -15.02 10.60 -13.19
N THR A 252 -13.90 10.00 -12.77
CA THR A 252 -12.68 10.72 -12.36
C THR A 252 -12.16 11.64 -13.46
N ILE A 253 -12.13 11.18 -14.72
CA ILE A 253 -11.75 12.04 -15.86
C ILE A 253 -12.68 13.26 -15.94
N ARG A 254 -14.00 13.03 -15.98
CA ARG A 254 -15.00 14.11 -16.10
C ARG A 254 -14.86 15.13 -14.96
N ALA A 255 -14.73 14.66 -13.72
CA ALA A 255 -14.61 15.50 -12.54
C ALA A 255 -13.33 16.35 -12.58
N LEU A 256 -12.19 15.76 -12.96
CA LEU A 256 -10.92 16.49 -13.07
C LEU A 256 -10.91 17.45 -14.26
N GLN A 257 -11.53 17.10 -15.40
CA GLN A 257 -11.72 18.01 -16.53
C GLN A 257 -12.54 19.23 -16.11
N LYS A 258 -13.68 19.04 -15.43
CA LYS A 258 -14.53 20.13 -14.91
C LYS A 258 -13.76 21.02 -13.92
N ARG A 259 -12.91 20.43 -13.07
CA ARG A 259 -12.05 21.17 -12.15
C ARG A 259 -11.01 21.99 -12.91
N TYR A 260 -10.19 21.37 -13.76
CA TYR A 260 -9.06 22.04 -14.39
C TYR A 260 -9.40 22.94 -15.57
N THR A 261 -10.59 22.80 -16.17
CA THR A 261 -11.10 23.81 -17.13
C THR A 261 -11.16 25.21 -16.53
N ARG A 262 -11.34 25.33 -15.20
CA ARG A 262 -11.38 26.63 -14.51
C ARG A 262 -9.99 27.14 -14.09
N TYR A 263 -9.08 26.24 -13.72
CA TYR A 263 -7.85 26.62 -13.01
C TYR A 263 -6.54 26.39 -13.76
N SER A 264 -6.45 25.43 -14.69
CA SER A 264 -5.16 25.06 -15.28
C SER A 264 -5.28 24.39 -16.65
N THR A 265 -4.88 25.11 -17.70
CA THR A 265 -4.82 24.59 -19.08
C THR A 265 -3.81 23.45 -19.23
N LYS A 266 -2.68 23.50 -18.51
CA LYS A 266 -1.66 22.44 -18.54
C LYS A 266 -2.12 21.16 -17.86
N LYS A 267 -2.72 21.22 -16.67
CA LYS A 267 -3.29 20.00 -16.05
C LYS A 267 -4.42 19.43 -16.89
N LEU A 268 -5.25 20.30 -17.48
CA LEU A 268 -6.34 19.87 -18.38
C LEU A 268 -5.81 19.10 -19.60
N SER A 269 -4.72 19.57 -20.24
CA SER A 269 -4.14 18.85 -21.38
C SER A 269 -3.62 17.47 -21.01
N VAL A 270 -3.11 17.30 -19.78
CA VAL A 270 -2.71 15.98 -19.24
C VAL A 270 -3.93 15.08 -19.01
N ILE A 271 -4.99 15.58 -18.36
CA ILE A 271 -6.20 14.79 -18.12
C ILE A 271 -6.87 14.35 -19.43
N ASN A 272 -6.82 15.16 -20.49
CA ASN A 272 -7.35 14.78 -21.80
C ASN A 272 -6.60 13.60 -22.45
N LYS A 273 -5.37 13.26 -21.98
CA LYS A 273 -4.65 12.05 -22.40
C LYS A 273 -5.17 10.79 -21.69
N PHE A 274 -5.98 10.93 -20.64
CA PHE A 274 -6.49 9.79 -19.88
C PHE A 274 -7.67 9.10 -20.57
N THR A 275 -8.23 9.69 -21.63
CA THR A 275 -9.29 9.08 -22.42
C THR A 275 -8.73 8.13 -23.45
N ASP A 276 -9.42 7.01 -23.66
CA ASP A 276 -9.06 6.08 -24.73
C ASP A 276 -9.53 6.63 -26.08
N ASN A 277 -8.57 7.08 -26.90
CA ASN A 277 -8.80 7.52 -28.27
C ASN A 277 -8.47 6.43 -29.30
N SER A 278 -8.02 5.25 -28.86
CA SER A 278 -7.49 4.22 -29.74
C SER A 278 -8.57 3.22 -30.15
N SER A 279 -8.64 2.89 -31.44
CA SER A 279 -9.54 1.86 -31.97
C SER A 279 -9.05 0.43 -31.72
N GLY A 280 -7.87 0.28 -31.10
CA GLY A 280 -7.16 -0.98 -30.85
C GLY A 280 -7.87 -1.93 -29.88
N VAL A 281 -7.40 -3.18 -29.79
CA VAL A 281 -7.94 -4.21 -28.89
C VAL A 281 -7.51 -3.89 -27.46
N ASN A 282 -8.30 -3.08 -26.76
CA ASN A 282 -8.01 -2.66 -25.39
C ASN A 282 -8.65 -3.61 -24.39
N PHE A 283 -7.95 -3.90 -23.29
CA PHE A 283 -8.44 -4.90 -22.32
C PHE A 283 -9.74 -4.44 -21.64
N VAL A 284 -9.94 -3.12 -21.55
CA VAL A 284 -11.15 -2.53 -20.95
C VAL A 284 -12.40 -2.68 -21.81
N LYS A 285 -12.29 -3.10 -23.09
CA LYS A 285 -13.44 -3.27 -23.99
C LYS A 285 -14.50 -4.21 -23.44
N GLN A 286 -14.14 -5.16 -22.59
CA GLN A 286 -15.11 -6.04 -21.95
C GLN A 286 -16.10 -5.32 -21.02
N TYR A 287 -15.74 -4.15 -20.49
CA TYR A 287 -16.58 -3.36 -19.57
C TYR A 287 -17.46 -2.34 -20.31
N ASP A 288 -17.21 -2.09 -21.59
CA ASP A 288 -17.94 -1.07 -22.38
C ASP A 288 -19.45 -1.34 -22.45
N LYS A 289 -19.87 -2.61 -22.45
CA LYS A 289 -21.30 -2.97 -22.49
C LYS A 289 -22.01 -2.49 -21.23
N TRP A 290 -21.48 -2.83 -20.05
CA TRP A 290 -22.07 -2.42 -18.78
C TRP A 290 -21.96 -0.90 -18.61
N TYR A 291 -20.81 -0.32 -18.93
CA TYR A 291 -20.58 1.12 -18.87
C TYR A 291 -21.63 1.92 -19.68
N LYS A 292 -21.90 1.53 -20.93
CA LYS A 292 -22.91 2.19 -21.77
C LYS A 292 -24.34 2.11 -21.22
N THR A 293 -24.65 1.10 -20.42
CA THR A 293 -25.98 1.01 -19.78
C THR A 293 -26.14 1.98 -18.60
N GLN A 294 -25.04 2.36 -17.97
CA GLN A 294 -25.03 3.26 -16.82
C GLN A 294 -24.77 4.73 -17.23
N ASP A 295 -24.15 4.95 -18.40
CA ASP A 295 -23.87 6.29 -18.90
C ASP A 295 -25.15 7.05 -19.27
N ARG A 296 -25.25 8.28 -18.73
CA ARG A 296 -26.34 9.23 -18.99
C ARG A 296 -25.89 10.39 -19.90
N GLY A 297 -24.79 10.20 -20.66
CA GLY A 297 -24.28 11.16 -21.64
C GLY A 297 -23.19 12.10 -21.11
N GLY A 298 -22.53 11.73 -20.01
CA GLY A 298 -21.54 12.60 -19.36
C GLY A 298 -20.22 11.92 -19.04
N LEU A 299 -20.15 10.59 -19.07
CA LEU A 299 -18.94 9.87 -18.67
C LEU A 299 -17.95 9.77 -19.83
N GLN A 300 -16.66 9.83 -19.48
CA GLN A 300 -15.56 9.70 -20.44
C GLN A 300 -15.00 8.29 -20.40
N LYS A 301 -14.69 7.71 -21.57
CA LYS A 301 -14.08 6.37 -21.63
C LYS A 301 -12.63 6.44 -21.15
N PRO A 302 -12.28 5.75 -20.04
CA PRO A 302 -10.93 5.81 -19.51
C PRO A 302 -9.98 4.91 -20.30
N SER A 303 -8.70 5.30 -20.36
CA SER A 303 -7.61 4.48 -20.88
C SER A 303 -7.33 3.27 -19.98
N ASP A 304 -6.70 2.24 -20.55
CA ASP A 304 -6.29 1.03 -19.82
C ASP A 304 -5.46 1.39 -18.58
N SER A 305 -4.49 2.31 -18.73
CA SER A 305 -3.61 2.74 -17.63
C SER A 305 -4.36 3.46 -16.50
N LEU A 306 -5.37 4.29 -16.81
CA LEU A 306 -6.17 4.94 -15.77
C LEU A 306 -7.04 3.93 -15.04
N PHE A 307 -7.67 3.00 -15.77
CA PHE A 307 -8.45 1.95 -15.13
C PHE A 307 -7.59 1.08 -14.21
N LEU A 308 -6.38 0.71 -14.65
CA LEU A 308 -5.44 -0.05 -13.84
C LEU A 308 -4.95 0.74 -12.60
N LEU A 309 -4.74 2.05 -12.72
CA LEU A 309 -4.46 2.93 -11.58
C LEU A 309 -5.60 2.88 -10.55
N ILE A 310 -6.85 3.11 -10.97
CA ILE A 310 -8.02 3.06 -10.07
C ILE A 310 -8.19 1.67 -9.43
N ARG A 311 -7.92 0.60 -10.18
CA ARG A 311 -7.92 -0.77 -9.67
C ARG A 311 -6.86 -1.00 -8.60
N GLU A 312 -5.68 -0.44 -8.78
CA GLU A 312 -4.60 -0.51 -7.79
C GLU A 312 -4.98 0.26 -6.51
N LEU A 313 -5.61 1.44 -6.62
CA LEU A 313 -6.09 2.17 -5.45
C LEU A 313 -7.08 1.35 -4.62
N GLU A 314 -8.07 0.69 -5.25
CA GLU A 314 -8.98 -0.21 -4.53
C GLU A 314 -8.23 -1.40 -3.90
N THR A 315 -7.22 -1.93 -4.59
CA THR A 315 -6.40 -3.03 -4.09
C THR A 315 -5.63 -2.61 -2.83
N ILE A 316 -5.09 -1.40 -2.80
CA ILE A 316 -4.45 -0.84 -1.61
C ILE A 316 -5.46 -0.72 -0.47
N ILE A 317 -6.66 -0.17 -0.71
CA ILE A 317 -7.72 -0.08 0.33
C ILE A 317 -8.03 -1.46 0.91
N ARG A 318 -8.26 -2.47 0.06
CA ARG A 318 -8.57 -3.84 0.51
C ARG A 318 -7.42 -4.49 1.28
N LYS A 319 -6.17 -4.11 1.03
CA LYS A 319 -4.98 -4.60 1.76
C LYS A 319 -4.81 -3.89 3.12
N THR A 320 -5.06 -2.59 3.17
CA THR A 320 -4.70 -1.76 4.33
C THR A 320 -5.85 -1.54 5.30
N VAL A 321 -7.09 -1.66 4.84
CA VAL A 321 -8.27 -1.26 5.62
C VAL A 321 -9.12 -2.49 5.95
N GLU A 322 -9.29 -2.78 7.24
CA GLU A 322 -10.11 -3.89 7.73
C GLU A 322 -11.58 -3.74 7.35
N PRO A 323 -12.30 -4.78 6.87
CA PRO A 323 -13.67 -4.69 6.32
C PRO A 323 -14.74 -3.93 7.14
N SER A 324 -14.51 -3.70 8.45
CA SER A 324 -15.39 -2.97 9.37
C SER A 324 -15.05 -1.48 9.55
N TYR A 325 -14.28 -0.90 8.64
CA TYR A 325 -13.81 0.48 8.77
C TYR A 325 -14.90 1.54 8.51
N SER A 326 -14.80 2.67 9.21
CA SER A 326 -15.67 3.83 9.01
C SER A 326 -15.14 4.73 7.88
N ALA A 327 -16.01 5.53 7.27
CA ALA A 327 -15.62 6.47 6.21
C ALA A 327 -14.49 7.43 6.63
N SER A 328 -14.43 7.82 7.91
CA SER A 328 -13.35 8.65 8.47
C SER A 328 -11.97 7.99 8.38
N THR A 329 -11.90 6.65 8.35
CA THR A 329 -10.65 5.90 8.21
C THR A 329 -10.11 5.95 6.78
N LEU A 330 -10.94 6.23 5.77
CA LEU A 330 -10.48 6.37 4.38
C LEU A 330 -9.84 7.72 4.10
N LEU A 331 -10.21 8.75 4.84
CA LEU A 331 -9.74 10.12 4.62
C LEU A 331 -8.51 10.47 5.49
N ILE A 332 -7.83 9.46 6.04
CA ILE A 332 -6.63 9.67 6.85
C ILE A 332 -5.39 9.79 5.96
N ASP A 333 -4.51 10.73 6.30
CA ASP A 333 -3.25 10.96 5.58
C ASP A 333 -2.40 9.70 5.37
N PRO A 334 -2.28 8.75 6.33
CA PRO A 334 -1.49 7.53 6.13
C PRO A 334 -1.93 6.66 4.95
N LEU A 335 -3.24 6.57 4.66
CA LEU A 335 -3.73 5.77 3.54
C LEU A 335 -3.35 6.43 2.21
N LYS A 336 -3.50 7.75 2.14
CA LYS A 336 -3.09 8.55 0.99
C LYS A 336 -1.59 8.46 0.75
N GLU A 337 -0.77 8.58 1.80
CA GLU A 337 0.69 8.38 1.73
C GLU A 337 1.03 6.99 1.21
N THR A 338 0.37 5.95 1.73
CA THR A 338 0.56 4.56 1.27
C THR A 338 0.23 4.41 -0.22
N MET A 339 -0.83 5.06 -0.70
CA MET A 339 -1.19 5.06 -2.13
C MET A 339 -0.15 5.79 -2.98
N MET A 340 0.29 6.97 -2.54
CA MET A 340 1.32 7.77 -3.23
C MET A 340 2.67 7.05 -3.31
N GLU A 341 3.00 6.25 -2.29
CA GLU A 341 4.24 5.48 -2.23
C GLU A 341 4.18 4.16 -3.03
N GLY A 342 2.99 3.69 -3.38
CA GLY A 342 2.75 2.45 -4.09
C GLY A 342 3.50 2.37 -5.42
N PHE A 343 4.32 1.32 -5.59
CA PHE A 343 5.10 1.11 -6.82
C PHE A 343 4.22 1.08 -8.08
N MET A 344 3.12 0.33 -8.05
CA MET A 344 2.21 0.21 -9.19
C MET A 344 1.46 1.52 -9.46
N VAL A 345 1.13 2.29 -8.41
CA VAL A 345 0.53 3.63 -8.56
C VAL A 345 1.48 4.56 -9.31
N LYS A 346 2.75 4.64 -8.87
CA LYS A 346 3.80 5.42 -9.54
C LYS A 346 3.98 4.99 -11.00
N HIS A 347 4.07 3.69 -11.23
CA HIS A 347 4.21 3.12 -12.57
C HIS A 347 3.09 3.56 -13.54
N TYR A 348 1.82 3.47 -13.12
CA TYR A 348 0.71 3.91 -13.97
C TYR A 348 0.66 5.43 -14.12
N CYS A 349 1.01 6.19 -13.09
CA CYS A 349 1.16 7.64 -13.18
C CYS A 349 2.23 8.05 -14.20
N ASP A 350 3.38 7.37 -14.22
CA ASP A 350 4.47 7.62 -15.16
C ASP A 350 4.04 7.36 -16.61
N ILE A 351 3.22 6.32 -16.85
CA ILE A 351 2.66 6.03 -18.17
C ILE A 351 1.65 7.12 -18.57
N LEU A 352 0.71 7.44 -17.68
CA LEU A 352 -0.37 8.40 -17.95
C LEU A 352 0.14 9.83 -18.17
N MET A 353 1.22 10.20 -17.51
CA MET A 353 1.74 11.57 -17.44
C MET A 353 3.18 11.66 -17.97
N GLN A 354 3.53 10.79 -18.92
CA GLN A 354 4.86 10.75 -19.53
C GLN A 354 5.24 12.12 -20.10
N GLY A 355 6.44 12.60 -19.72
CA GLY A 355 7.00 13.87 -20.16
C GLY A 355 6.53 15.11 -19.37
N GLU A 356 5.69 14.94 -18.35
CA GLU A 356 5.29 16.03 -17.47
C GLU A 356 6.27 16.22 -16.31
N THR A 357 6.22 17.38 -15.65
CA THR A 357 7.08 17.69 -14.50
C THR A 357 6.60 16.97 -13.25
N ALA A 358 7.53 16.64 -12.33
CA ALA A 358 7.22 15.94 -11.09
C ALA A 358 6.13 16.65 -10.27
N ASP A 359 6.11 17.98 -10.23
CA ASP A 359 5.09 18.77 -9.52
C ASP A 359 3.68 18.55 -10.09
N ILE A 360 3.56 18.45 -11.42
CA ILE A 360 2.28 18.22 -12.10
C ILE A 360 1.82 16.79 -11.85
N VAL A 361 2.74 15.83 -12.00
CA VAL A 361 2.47 14.41 -11.74
C VAL A 361 1.99 14.22 -10.31
N SER A 362 2.71 14.79 -9.33
CA SER A 362 2.34 14.72 -7.92
C SER A 362 0.96 15.35 -7.66
N ALA A 363 0.71 16.56 -8.15
CA ALA A 363 -0.54 17.26 -7.90
C ALA A 363 -1.75 16.55 -8.54
N ILE A 364 -1.62 16.03 -9.77
CA ILE A 364 -2.70 15.28 -10.43
C ILE A 364 -2.92 13.93 -9.72
N THR A 365 -1.86 13.23 -9.33
CA THR A 365 -1.97 11.96 -8.59
C THR A 365 -2.69 12.16 -7.26
N GLU A 366 -2.34 13.23 -6.54
CA GLU A 366 -2.99 13.60 -5.28
C GLU A 366 -4.48 13.90 -5.47
N ASP A 367 -4.84 14.64 -6.53
CA ASP A 367 -6.23 14.93 -6.87
C ASP A 367 -7.03 13.66 -7.25
N ILE A 368 -6.43 12.72 -7.99
CA ILE A 368 -7.04 11.42 -8.32
C ILE A 368 -7.31 10.61 -7.05
N ILE A 369 -6.30 10.46 -6.19
CA ILE A 369 -6.41 9.69 -4.94
C ILE A 369 -7.46 10.31 -4.02
N HIS A 370 -7.43 11.63 -3.86
CA HIS A 370 -8.40 12.33 -3.03
C HIS A 370 -9.84 12.15 -3.54
N LEU A 371 -10.06 12.27 -4.85
CA LEU A 371 -11.37 12.05 -5.44
C LEU A 371 -11.82 10.59 -5.26
N PHE A 372 -10.93 9.62 -5.50
CA PHE A 372 -11.22 8.21 -5.33
C PHE A 372 -11.60 7.86 -3.88
N LEU A 373 -10.82 8.32 -2.89
CA LEU A 373 -11.10 8.12 -1.47
C LEU A 373 -12.43 8.77 -1.05
N THR A 374 -12.75 9.94 -1.61
CA THR A 374 -14.02 10.63 -1.39
C THR A 374 -15.20 9.80 -1.90
N ILE A 375 -15.15 9.32 -3.15
CA ILE A 375 -16.18 8.44 -3.73
C ILE A 375 -16.36 7.19 -2.86
N ARG A 376 -15.25 6.58 -2.43
CA ARG A 376 -15.28 5.39 -1.58
C ARG A 376 -15.88 5.67 -0.20
N GLY A 377 -15.53 6.80 0.41
CA GLY A 377 -16.06 7.25 1.70
C GLY A 377 -17.58 7.43 1.67
N PHE A 378 -18.11 8.05 0.61
CA PHE A 378 -19.55 8.16 0.42
C PHE A 378 -20.23 6.80 0.25
N ALA A 379 -19.63 5.91 -0.54
CA ALA A 379 -20.17 4.56 -0.73
C ALA A 379 -20.27 3.79 0.60
N VAL A 380 -19.23 3.85 1.45
CA VAL A 380 -19.23 3.24 2.78
C VAL A 380 -20.32 3.84 3.67
N THR A 381 -20.39 5.17 3.72
CA THR A 381 -21.40 5.89 4.52
C THR A 381 -22.83 5.52 4.08
N ARG A 382 -23.07 5.37 2.78
CA ARG A 382 -24.38 4.97 2.24
C ARG A 382 -24.75 3.54 2.64
N ILE A 383 -23.80 2.61 2.60
CA ILE A 383 -24.01 1.22 3.05
C ILE A 383 -24.38 1.20 4.53
N GLU A 384 -23.65 1.94 5.37
CA GLU A 384 -23.93 2.05 6.81
C GLU A 384 -25.33 2.64 7.06
N ARG A 385 -25.69 3.73 6.38
CA ARG A 385 -27.02 4.34 6.46
C ARG A 385 -28.13 3.36 6.05
N ASN A 386 -27.92 2.58 5.01
CA ASN A 386 -28.88 1.56 4.56
C ASN A 386 -29.03 0.42 5.58
N LYS A 387 -27.94 0.01 6.24
CA LYS A 387 -27.99 -0.96 7.34
C LYS A 387 -28.79 -0.43 8.54
N LEU A 388 -28.58 0.84 8.91
CA LEU A 388 -29.30 1.48 10.01
C LEU A 388 -30.80 1.65 9.72
N THR A 389 -31.15 2.07 8.50
CA THR A 389 -32.56 2.23 8.10
C THR A 389 -33.30 0.89 8.00
N LYS A 390 -32.65 -0.18 7.55
CA LYS A 390 -33.22 -1.54 7.58
C LYS A 390 -33.51 -1.99 9.01
N LYS A 391 -32.59 -1.74 9.96
CA LYS A 391 -32.80 -2.03 11.40
C LYS A 391 -33.97 -1.25 11.99
N ALA A 392 -34.12 0.02 11.61
CA ALA A 392 -35.23 0.86 12.08
C ALA A 392 -36.59 0.36 11.57
N LYS A 393 -36.67 -0.14 10.33
CA LYS A 393 -37.90 -0.72 9.76
C LYS A 393 -38.26 -2.09 10.32
N SER A 394 -37.28 -2.87 10.78
CA SER A 394 -37.51 -4.20 11.37
C SER A 394 -37.96 -4.17 12.82
N GLN A 395 -37.85 -3.04 13.52
CA GLN A 395 -38.60 -2.89 14.77
C GLN A 395 -40.06 -2.64 14.40
N PRO A 396 -41.00 -3.51 14.79
CA PRO A 396 -42.42 -3.22 14.62
C PRO A 396 -42.67 -1.94 15.40
N SER A 397 -42.87 -0.84 14.67
CA SER A 397 -43.41 0.35 15.29
C SER A 397 -44.79 -0.07 15.76
N SER A 398 -44.92 -0.37 17.05
CA SER A 398 -46.22 -0.34 17.70
C SER A 398 -46.66 1.11 17.57
N SER A 399 -47.30 1.42 16.45
CA SER A 399 -47.88 2.72 16.25
C SER A 399 -48.73 2.96 17.49
N LEU A 400 -48.61 4.13 18.11
CA LEU A 400 -49.36 4.45 19.33
C LEU A 400 -50.86 4.13 19.16
N ARG A 401 -51.36 4.21 17.91
CA ARG A 401 -52.71 3.80 17.48
C ARG A 401 -52.97 2.28 17.53
N GLN A 402 -52.02 1.42 17.18
CA GLN A 402 -52.16 -0.04 17.37
C GLN A 402 -52.12 -0.41 18.84
N ALA A 403 -51.19 0.18 19.61
CA ALA A 403 -51.11 -0.03 21.05
C ALA A 403 -52.38 0.47 21.78
N LEU A 404 -52.97 1.57 21.32
CA LEU A 404 -54.26 2.08 21.85
C LEU A 404 -55.46 1.23 21.40
N LYS A 405 -55.47 0.69 20.17
CA LYS A 405 -56.52 -0.24 19.70
C LYS A 405 -56.51 -1.54 20.49
N GLU A 406 -55.34 -2.12 20.74
CA GLU A 406 -55.20 -3.33 21.56
C GLU A 406 -55.62 -3.08 23.01
N LYS A 407 -55.36 -1.88 23.56
CA LYS A 407 -55.85 -1.51 24.89
C LYS A 407 -57.37 -1.31 24.94
N SER A 408 -57.98 -0.81 23.87
CA SER A 408 -59.45 -0.64 23.80
C SER A 408 -60.23 -1.94 23.54
N LEU A 409 -59.56 -3.01 23.12
CA LEU A 409 -60.18 -4.32 22.88
C LEU A 409 -60.10 -5.25 24.10
N ASN A 410 -59.33 -4.87 25.14
CA ASN A 410 -59.16 -5.62 26.38
C ASN A 410 -59.81 -4.95 27.61
N CYS A 411 -60.63 -3.92 27.39
CA CYS A 411 -61.61 -3.39 28.35
C CYS A 411 -62.99 -3.52 27.73
#